data_AF-A0A1Z8VF17-F1
#
_entry.id   AF-A0A1Z8VF17-F1
#
_cell.length_a   1.000
_cell.length_b   1.000
_cell.length_c   1.000
_cell.angle_alpha   90.00
_cell.angle_beta   90.00
_cell.angle_gamma   90.00
#
_symmetry.space_group_name_H-M   'P 1'
#
loop_
_entity.id
_entity.type
_entity.pdbx_description
1 polymer ?
#
loop_
_entity_poly.entity_id
_entity_poly.type
_entity_poly.pdbx_seq_one_letter_code
_entity_poly.pdbx_strand_id
1 'polypeptide(L)'
;MPVQATTRLIVDTVDHGIAGKAQIVISDGRVRLTHSGMPRQEVLFISDNREVYFIRHARKELTRVDPAVLRQSIDQFSGIAQSLMAQRETLSEEKREQLDEMLKSLGIPDPDALAGGSIKLKHLGQRGDAAGIRCQWWQIRREERAIGRSCVADNNGLGIAPADFQTLTALAAYVQELQLSASALLSSMGFVLPPLGLADSSSLPIRLEKASGTFSATLTAVDRLDVSLRLMVPQGYRIIGLPGG
;
A
#
# COMPACT_ATOMS: atom_id res chain seq x y z
N MET A 1 -20.51 -2.82 -28.77
CA MET A 1 -19.26 -3.18 -28.08
C MET A 1 -19.64 -3.97 -26.83
N PRO A 2 -19.02 -5.12 -26.53
CA PRO A 2 -19.35 -5.85 -25.30
C PRO A 2 -19.04 -4.96 -24.09
N VAL A 3 -19.97 -4.90 -23.13
CA VAL A 3 -19.76 -4.19 -21.87
C VAL A 3 -18.64 -4.93 -21.14
N GLN A 4 -17.54 -4.25 -20.85
CA GLN A 4 -16.43 -4.81 -20.10
C GLN A 4 -16.92 -5.05 -18.66
N ALA A 5 -16.95 -6.31 -18.22
CA ALA A 5 -17.44 -6.67 -16.90
C ALA A 5 -16.45 -6.19 -15.83
N THR A 6 -16.97 -5.67 -14.71
CA THR A 6 -16.15 -5.20 -13.59
C THR A 6 -15.79 -6.39 -12.70
N THR A 7 -14.52 -6.51 -12.32
CA THR A 7 -14.09 -7.46 -11.28
C THR A 7 -14.26 -6.82 -9.90
N ARG A 8 -14.80 -7.56 -8.93
CA ARG A 8 -14.89 -7.15 -7.53
C ARG A 8 -14.26 -8.20 -6.62
N LEU A 9 -13.36 -7.78 -5.74
CA LEU A 9 -12.76 -8.61 -4.70
C LEU A 9 -13.29 -8.15 -3.34
N ILE A 10 -13.66 -9.11 -2.49
CA ILE A 10 -14.03 -8.87 -1.09
C ILE A 10 -12.94 -9.42 -0.20
N VAL A 11 -12.46 -8.60 0.73
CA VAL A 11 -11.35 -8.93 1.62
C VAL A 11 -11.78 -8.68 3.05
N ASP A 12 -11.68 -9.69 3.89
CA ASP A 12 -11.82 -9.52 5.33
C ASP A 12 -10.50 -9.01 5.89
N THR A 13 -10.56 -8.00 6.76
CA THR A 13 -9.38 -7.40 7.38
C THR A 13 -9.51 -7.46 8.90
N VAL A 14 -8.40 -7.65 9.59
CA VAL A 14 -8.29 -7.39 11.03
C VAL A 14 -7.19 -6.38 11.22
N ASP A 15 -7.48 -5.28 11.91
CA ASP A 15 -6.50 -4.22 12.22
C ASP A 15 -6.57 -3.90 13.72
N HIS A 16 -5.47 -4.13 14.44
CA HIS A 16 -5.35 -4.04 15.89
C HIS A 16 -6.49 -4.77 16.63
N GLY A 17 -6.86 -5.95 16.13
CA GLY A 17 -7.95 -6.78 16.68
C GLY A 17 -9.36 -6.36 16.24
N ILE A 18 -9.49 -5.26 15.49
CA ILE A 18 -10.78 -4.78 14.98
C ILE A 18 -11.02 -5.41 13.61
N ALA A 19 -12.11 -6.18 13.50
CA ALA A 19 -12.55 -6.74 12.24
C ALA A 19 -13.14 -5.65 11.33
N GLY A 20 -12.87 -5.77 10.04
CA GLY A 20 -13.39 -4.90 8.99
C GLY A 20 -13.46 -5.63 7.66
N LYS A 21 -13.98 -4.94 6.65
CA LYS A 21 -14.04 -5.44 5.27
C LYS A 21 -13.48 -4.39 4.32
N ALA A 22 -12.72 -4.84 3.35
CA ALA A 22 -12.34 -4.06 2.19
C ALA A 22 -13.03 -4.62 0.94
N GLN A 23 -13.42 -3.71 0.05
CA GLN A 23 -13.89 -4.02 -1.28
C GLN A 23 -12.92 -3.41 -2.28
N ILE A 24 -12.45 -4.22 -3.22
CA ILE A 24 -11.60 -3.78 -4.33
C ILE A 24 -12.39 -3.96 -5.61
N VAL A 25 -12.59 -2.90 -6.37
CA VAL A 25 -13.34 -2.90 -7.63
C VAL A 25 -12.41 -2.50 -8.75
N ILE A 26 -12.38 -3.26 -9.83
CA ILE A 26 -11.51 -3.07 -10.98
C ILE A 26 -12.36 -2.93 -12.23
N SER A 27 -12.17 -1.82 -12.93
CA SER A 27 -12.84 -1.54 -14.22
C SER A 27 -11.97 -0.59 -15.03
N ASP A 28 -11.76 -0.91 -16.31
CA ASP A 28 -11.12 -0.06 -17.31
C ASP A 28 -9.77 0.53 -16.84
N GLY A 29 -8.88 -0.32 -16.33
CA GLY A 29 -7.53 0.09 -15.90
C GLY A 29 -7.49 0.89 -14.59
N ARG A 30 -8.60 0.91 -13.84
CA ARG A 30 -8.73 1.64 -12.57
C ARG A 30 -9.08 0.69 -11.44
N VAL A 31 -8.59 0.99 -10.25
CA VAL A 31 -8.89 0.23 -9.03
C VAL A 31 -9.43 1.15 -7.96
N ARG A 32 -10.60 0.81 -7.41
CA ARG A 32 -11.16 1.47 -6.24
C ARG A 32 -11.13 0.52 -5.06
N LEU A 33 -10.38 0.89 -4.03
CA LEU A 33 -10.37 0.21 -2.75
C LEU A 33 -11.20 1.01 -1.76
N THR A 34 -12.19 0.38 -1.16
CA THR A 34 -13.00 0.96 -0.08
C THR A 34 -12.83 0.10 1.16
N HIS A 35 -12.38 0.68 2.26
CA HIS A 35 -12.29 0.01 3.55
C HIS A 35 -13.44 0.47 4.47
N SER A 36 -14.11 -0.48 5.12
CA SER A 36 -15.29 -0.22 5.96
C SER A 36 -14.96 0.32 7.35
N GLY A 37 -13.68 0.48 7.70
CA GLY A 37 -13.22 1.07 8.95
C GLY A 37 -13.69 2.52 9.09
N MET A 38 -13.76 3.01 10.33
CA MET A 38 -14.17 4.39 10.63
C MET A 38 -12.93 5.24 10.97
N PRO A 39 -12.68 6.37 10.29
CA PRO A 39 -13.46 6.89 9.16
C PRO A 39 -13.26 6.07 7.88
N ARG A 40 -14.31 5.96 7.05
CA ARG A 40 -14.25 5.25 5.76
C ARG A 40 -13.11 5.80 4.92
N GLN A 41 -12.19 4.92 4.56
CA GLN A 41 -11.07 5.25 3.68
C GLN A 41 -11.36 4.71 2.28
N GLU A 42 -11.20 5.57 1.28
CA GLU A 42 -11.31 5.17 -0.12
C GLU A 42 -10.05 5.58 -0.86
N VAL A 43 -9.55 4.66 -1.67
CA VAL A 43 -8.37 4.85 -2.52
C VAL A 43 -8.78 4.56 -3.96
N LEU A 44 -8.40 5.45 -4.88
CA LEU A 44 -8.54 5.24 -6.31
C LEU A 44 -7.16 5.23 -6.95
N PHE A 45 -6.85 4.17 -7.67
CA PHE A 45 -5.66 4.03 -8.51
C PHE A 45 -6.05 4.06 -9.98
N ILE A 46 -5.27 4.77 -10.78
CA ILE A 46 -5.40 4.85 -12.24
C ILE A 46 -4.10 4.33 -12.85
N SER A 47 -4.16 3.21 -13.58
CA SER A 47 -2.93 2.55 -14.05
C SER A 47 -2.18 3.34 -15.13
N ASP A 48 -2.89 3.96 -16.08
CA ASP A 48 -2.32 4.67 -17.24
C ASP A 48 -1.26 5.71 -16.86
N ASN A 49 -1.48 6.44 -15.77
CA ASN A 49 -0.60 7.50 -15.28
C ASN A 49 -0.07 7.24 -13.85
N ARG A 50 -0.34 6.05 -13.30
CA ARG A 50 0.06 5.62 -11.95
C ARG A 50 -0.35 6.59 -10.84
N GLU A 51 -1.45 7.32 -11.03
CA GLU A 51 -1.96 8.24 -10.01
C GLU A 51 -2.72 7.49 -8.92
N VAL A 52 -2.49 7.90 -7.66
CA VAL A 52 -3.29 7.45 -6.52
C VAL A 52 -3.99 8.64 -5.90
N TYR A 53 -5.27 8.44 -5.60
CA TYR A 53 -6.11 9.41 -4.91
C TYR A 53 -6.57 8.80 -3.59
N PHE A 54 -6.22 9.43 -2.49
CA PHE A 54 -6.84 9.16 -1.20
C PHE A 54 -8.06 10.07 -1.03
N ILE A 55 -9.23 9.47 -0.83
CA ILE A 55 -10.51 10.17 -0.80
C ILE A 55 -11.06 10.12 0.62
N ARG A 56 -11.25 11.30 1.22
CA ARG A 56 -11.86 11.46 2.56
C ARG A 56 -13.25 12.07 2.43
N HIS A 57 -14.26 11.22 2.25
CA HIS A 57 -15.65 11.65 2.02
C HIS A 57 -16.20 12.56 3.12
N ALA A 58 -15.92 12.26 4.40
CA ALA A 58 -16.40 13.04 5.53
C ALA A 58 -15.92 14.51 5.50
N ARG A 59 -14.75 14.76 4.90
CA ARG A 59 -14.16 16.10 4.77
C ARG A 59 -14.33 16.70 3.37
N LYS A 60 -14.86 15.94 2.41
CA LYS A 60 -14.85 16.26 0.98
C LYS A 60 -13.44 16.65 0.48
N GLU A 61 -12.45 15.87 0.89
CA GLU A 61 -11.05 16.10 0.54
C GLU A 61 -10.50 14.96 -0.32
N LEU A 62 -9.63 15.32 -1.26
CA LEU A 62 -8.87 14.37 -2.07
C LEU A 62 -7.38 14.71 -1.98
N THR A 63 -6.55 13.72 -1.70
CA THR A 63 -5.09 13.85 -1.76
C THR A 63 -4.63 13.08 -2.98
N ARG A 64 -4.07 13.79 -3.96
CA ARG A 64 -3.41 13.18 -5.13
C ARG A 64 -1.97 12.89 -4.77
N VAL A 65 -1.59 11.62 -4.85
CA VAL A 65 -0.20 11.18 -4.80
C VAL A 65 0.27 10.99 -6.22
N ASP A 66 0.95 12.02 -6.71
CA ASP A 66 1.67 11.99 -7.97
C ASP A 66 3.07 11.40 -7.72
N PRO A 67 3.47 10.33 -8.42
CA PRO A 67 4.80 9.74 -8.25
C PRO A 67 5.95 10.75 -8.43
N ALA A 68 5.82 11.71 -9.35
CA ALA A 68 6.86 12.70 -9.62
C ALA A 68 6.99 13.70 -8.48
N VAL A 69 5.85 14.21 -7.98
CA VAL A 69 5.83 15.12 -6.81
C VAL A 69 6.33 14.40 -5.57
N LEU A 70 5.89 13.15 -5.37
CA LEU A 70 6.33 12.34 -4.24
C LEU A 70 7.85 12.12 -4.27
N ARG A 71 8.42 11.81 -5.44
CA ARG A 71 9.87 11.66 -5.59
C ARG A 71 10.62 12.96 -5.30
N GLN A 72 10.12 14.09 -5.79
CA GLN A 72 10.70 15.40 -5.48
C GLN A 72 10.65 15.72 -3.98
N SER A 73 9.54 15.39 -3.30
CA SER A 73 9.42 15.53 -1.85
C SER A 73 10.41 14.60 -1.12
N ILE A 74 10.54 13.34 -1.55
CA ILE A 74 11.52 12.39 -0.99
C ILE A 74 12.94 12.92 -1.15
N ASP A 75 13.31 13.41 -2.33
CA ASP A 75 14.65 13.94 -2.61
C ASP A 75 14.96 15.14 -1.69
N GLN A 76 14.01 16.07 -1.52
CA GLN A 76 14.14 17.19 -0.58
C GLN A 76 14.28 16.73 0.87
N PHE A 77 13.41 15.81 1.31
CA PHE A 77 13.47 15.24 2.66
C PHE A 77 14.77 14.48 2.91
N SER A 78 15.26 13.75 1.91
CA SER A 78 16.52 13.00 2.00
C SER A 78 17.72 13.94 2.13
N GLY A 79 17.74 15.07 1.43
CA GLY A 79 18.79 16.09 1.57
C GLY A 79 18.79 16.73 2.97
N ILE A 80 17.61 17.02 3.52
CA ILE A 80 17.47 17.52 4.89
C ILE A 80 17.94 16.44 5.88
N ALA A 81 17.48 15.19 5.72
CA ALA A 81 17.87 14.07 6.57
C ALA A 81 19.39 13.83 6.53
N GLN A 82 20.03 13.84 5.36
CA GLN A 82 21.47 13.70 5.22
C GLN A 82 22.24 14.85 5.90
N SER A 83 21.77 16.09 5.75
CA SER A 83 22.35 17.24 6.45
C SER A 83 22.25 17.10 7.97
N LEU A 84 21.10 16.64 8.48
CA LEU A 84 20.89 16.38 9.90
C LEU A 84 21.69 15.18 10.40
N MET A 85 21.84 14.11 9.61
CA MET A 85 22.70 12.95 9.93
C MET A 85 24.18 13.34 10.02
N ALA A 86 24.67 14.14 9.07
CA ALA A 86 26.05 14.65 9.11
C ALA A 86 26.29 15.52 10.36
N GLN A 87 25.28 16.29 10.79
CA GLN A 87 25.34 17.01 12.07
C GLN A 87 25.29 16.05 13.25
N ARG A 88 24.44 15.02 13.23
CA ARG A 88 24.30 14.00 14.28
C ARG A 88 25.62 13.32 14.63
N GLU A 89 26.46 13.01 13.64
CA GLU A 89 27.79 12.41 13.88
C GLU A 89 28.69 13.31 14.73
N THR A 90 28.53 14.64 14.63
CA THR A 90 29.30 15.64 15.39
C THR A 90 28.69 16.01 16.75
N LEU A 91 27.49 15.51 17.07
CA LEU A 91 26.79 15.80 18.32
C LEU A 91 27.16 14.83 19.45
N SER A 92 27.07 15.32 20.69
CA SER A 92 27.12 14.49 21.91
C SER A 92 25.87 13.60 22.01
N GLU A 93 25.95 12.48 22.74
CA GLU A 93 24.83 11.52 22.90
C GLU A 93 23.51 12.19 23.31
N GLU A 94 23.54 13.05 24.33
CA GLU A 94 22.35 13.79 24.80
C GLU A 94 21.70 14.67 23.71
N LYS A 95 22.51 15.21 22.78
CA LYS A 95 22.00 16.00 21.65
C LYS A 95 21.55 15.14 20.47
N ARG A 96 22.08 13.92 20.34
CA ARG A 96 21.56 12.93 19.38
C ARG A 96 20.16 12.49 19.77
N GLU A 97 19.94 12.19 21.05
CA GLU A 97 18.61 11.81 21.54
C GLU A 97 17.57 12.93 21.32
N GLN A 98 17.92 14.19 21.59
CA GLN A 98 17.03 15.32 21.29
C GLN A 98 16.74 15.48 19.78
N LEU A 99 17.74 15.27 18.93
CA LEU A 99 17.55 15.32 17.48
C LEU A 99 16.64 14.19 17.01
N ASP A 100 16.82 12.99 17.53
CA ASP A 100 16.02 11.81 17.21
C ASP A 100 14.56 11.98 17.68
N GLU A 101 14.33 12.57 18.86
CA GLU A 101 12.98 12.97 19.31
C GLU A 101 12.36 14.05 18.42
N MET A 102 13.13 15.04 18.00
CA MET A 102 12.64 16.11 17.12
C MET A 102 12.25 15.55 15.75
N LEU A 103 13.08 14.68 15.16
CA LEU A 103 12.78 13.98 13.91
C LEU A 103 11.49 13.15 14.04
N LYS A 104 11.36 12.40 15.13
CA LYS A 104 10.15 11.63 15.45
C LYS A 104 8.90 12.51 15.58
N SER A 105 9.03 13.70 16.18
CA SER A 105 7.92 14.66 16.31
C SER A 105 7.47 15.26 14.97
N LEU A 106 8.39 15.36 14.00
CA LEU A 106 8.11 15.78 12.63
C LEU A 106 7.54 14.66 11.76
N GLY A 107 7.31 13.47 12.34
CA GLY A 107 6.86 12.29 11.61
C GLY A 107 7.90 11.70 10.66
N ILE A 108 9.16 12.13 10.80
CA ILE A 108 10.30 11.54 10.11
C ILE A 108 10.70 10.32 10.94
N PRO A 109 10.59 9.09 10.40
CA PRO A 109 11.01 7.92 11.13
C PRO A 109 12.51 7.99 11.38
N ASP A 110 12.93 7.20 12.36
CA ASP A 110 14.33 7.04 12.74
C ASP A 110 15.25 7.03 11.50
N PRO A 111 16.34 7.81 11.45
CA PRO A 111 17.32 7.76 10.37
C PRO A 111 17.76 6.34 9.99
N ASP A 112 17.82 5.42 10.97
CA ASP A 112 18.11 4.00 10.72
C ASP A 112 16.93 3.24 10.09
N ALA A 113 15.70 3.75 10.23
CA ALA A 113 14.50 3.28 9.52
C ALA A 113 14.29 3.98 8.16
N LEU A 114 14.98 5.09 7.90
CA LEU A 114 15.07 5.76 6.58
C LEU A 114 16.07 5.08 5.64
N ALA A 115 16.99 4.27 6.17
CA ALA A 115 17.76 3.34 5.36
C ALA A 115 16.77 2.39 4.68
N GLY A 116 16.52 2.61 3.39
CA GLY A 116 15.63 1.83 2.55
C GLY A 116 16.05 0.37 2.50
N GLY A 117 15.63 -0.40 3.50
CA GLY A 117 15.90 -1.82 3.57
C GLY A 117 15.17 -2.52 2.42
N SER A 118 15.90 -3.33 1.65
CA SER A 118 15.28 -4.16 0.61
C SER A 118 14.23 -5.09 1.22
N ILE A 119 13.04 -5.14 0.64
CA ILE A 119 12.06 -6.18 0.93
C ILE A 119 12.50 -7.43 0.19
N LYS A 120 12.79 -8.49 0.94
CA LYS A 120 13.11 -9.82 0.41
C LYS A 120 11.99 -10.79 0.71
N LEU A 121 11.78 -11.71 -0.21
CA LEU A 121 10.77 -12.76 -0.08
C LEU A 121 11.45 -14.11 -0.06
N LYS A 122 11.04 -14.93 0.90
CA LYS A 122 11.51 -16.31 1.04
C LYS A 122 10.32 -17.24 0.94
N HIS A 123 10.33 -18.11 -0.06
CA HIS A 123 9.33 -19.16 -0.21
C HIS A 123 9.36 -20.06 1.03
N LEU A 124 8.18 -20.39 1.56
CA LEU A 124 8.06 -21.19 2.78
C LEU A 124 7.81 -22.68 2.51
N GLY A 125 7.60 -23.10 1.25
CA GLY A 125 7.18 -24.47 0.92
C GLY A 125 5.76 -24.82 1.38
N GLN A 126 5.05 -23.88 1.99
CA GLN A 126 3.71 -24.09 2.54
C GLN A 126 2.64 -23.67 1.54
N ARG A 127 1.56 -24.43 1.48
CA ARG A 127 0.36 -24.11 0.70
C ARG A 127 -0.70 -23.50 1.62
N GLY A 128 -1.50 -22.62 1.08
CA GLY A 128 -2.67 -22.05 1.74
C GLY A 128 -3.89 -22.05 0.81
N ASP A 129 -4.99 -21.56 1.36
CA ASP A 129 -6.24 -21.34 0.64
C ASP A 129 -6.89 -20.04 1.14
N ALA A 130 -7.55 -19.33 0.24
CA ALA A 130 -8.46 -18.23 0.52
C ALA A 130 -9.52 -18.18 -0.59
N ALA A 131 -10.79 -17.99 -0.23
CA ALA A 131 -11.92 -18.00 -1.17
C ALA A 131 -11.97 -19.25 -2.08
N GLY A 132 -11.46 -20.40 -1.63
CA GLY A 132 -11.33 -21.62 -2.43
C GLY A 132 -10.20 -21.59 -3.47
N ILE A 133 -9.33 -20.57 -3.41
CA ILE A 133 -8.18 -20.38 -4.30
C ILE A 133 -6.92 -20.81 -3.56
N ARG A 134 -6.22 -21.79 -4.15
CA ARG A 134 -4.94 -22.27 -3.64
C ARG A 134 -3.86 -21.20 -3.82
N CYS A 135 -3.04 -21.02 -2.79
CA CYS A 135 -1.93 -20.08 -2.81
C CYS A 135 -0.66 -20.68 -2.20
N GLN A 136 0.48 -20.04 -2.44
CA GLN A 136 1.75 -20.40 -1.83
C GLN A 136 2.20 -19.33 -0.86
N TRP A 137 2.71 -19.77 0.30
CA TRP A 137 3.17 -18.85 1.33
C TRP A 137 4.60 -18.39 1.12
N TRP A 138 4.79 -17.09 1.27
CA TRP A 138 6.08 -16.41 1.24
C TRP A 138 6.26 -15.60 2.52
N GLN A 139 7.44 -15.71 3.12
CA GLN A 139 7.86 -14.85 4.21
C GLN A 139 8.36 -13.52 3.64
N ILE A 140 7.80 -12.42 4.14
CA ILE A 140 8.24 -11.06 3.87
C ILE A 140 9.26 -10.66 4.92
N ARG A 141 10.46 -10.31 4.45
CA ARG A 141 11.56 -9.86 5.28
C ARG A 141 11.96 -8.45 4.87
N ARG A 142 12.21 -7.59 5.85
CA ARG A 142 13.00 -6.38 5.66
C ARG A 142 14.36 -6.69 6.24
N GLU A 143 15.36 -6.78 5.36
CA GLU A 143 16.69 -7.30 5.72
C GLU A 143 16.59 -8.70 6.36
N GLU A 144 17.10 -8.87 7.59
CA GLU A 144 17.03 -10.13 8.33
C GLU A 144 15.79 -10.26 9.24
N ARG A 145 14.95 -9.22 9.32
CA ARG A 145 13.75 -9.23 10.15
C ARG A 145 12.53 -9.69 9.36
N ALA A 146 11.87 -10.73 9.85
CA ALA A 146 10.54 -11.11 9.35
C ALA A 146 9.50 -10.04 9.75
N ILE A 147 8.84 -9.44 8.77
CA ILE A 147 7.84 -8.39 8.98
C ILE A 147 6.40 -8.86 8.69
N GLY A 148 6.25 -9.96 7.98
CA GLY A 148 4.96 -10.58 7.69
C GLY A 148 5.08 -11.76 6.74
N ARG A 149 3.95 -12.32 6.35
CA ARG A 149 3.85 -13.36 5.31
C ARG A 149 2.68 -13.07 4.39
N SER A 150 2.83 -13.50 3.14
CA SER A 150 1.82 -13.34 2.10
C SER A 150 1.55 -14.70 1.46
N CYS A 151 0.27 -15.01 1.23
CA CYS A 151 -0.14 -16.14 0.41
C CYS A 151 -0.55 -15.62 -0.96
N VAL A 152 0.22 -15.99 -1.98
CA VAL A 152 0.06 -15.45 -3.33
C VAL A 152 -0.53 -16.48 -4.28
N ALA A 153 -1.37 -16.01 -5.20
CA ALA A 153 -1.97 -16.80 -6.27
C ALA A 153 -1.79 -16.12 -7.63
N ASP A 154 -1.74 -16.92 -8.70
CA ASP A 154 -1.70 -16.43 -10.09
C ASP A 154 -3.12 -16.19 -10.63
N ASN A 155 -3.22 -15.73 -11.88
CA ASN A 155 -4.53 -15.50 -12.50
C ASN A 155 -5.29 -16.80 -12.83
N ASN A 156 -4.60 -17.94 -12.94
CA ASN A 156 -5.28 -19.23 -13.14
C ASN A 156 -6.11 -19.60 -11.92
N GLY A 157 -5.62 -19.27 -10.72
CA GLY A 157 -6.37 -19.41 -9.47
C GLY A 157 -7.49 -18.37 -9.31
N LEU A 158 -7.24 -17.11 -9.67
CA LEU A 158 -8.22 -16.02 -9.48
C LEU A 158 -9.36 -16.01 -10.50
N GLY A 159 -9.11 -16.45 -11.74
CA GLY A 159 -10.14 -16.53 -12.78
C GLY A 159 -10.71 -15.18 -13.24
N ILE A 160 -9.97 -14.09 -13.07
CA ILE A 160 -10.39 -12.73 -13.46
C ILE A 160 -9.89 -12.36 -14.86
N ALA A 161 -10.43 -11.29 -15.43
CA ALA A 161 -10.02 -10.83 -16.75
C ALA A 161 -8.50 -10.50 -16.75
N PRO A 162 -7.73 -10.90 -17.78
CA PRO A 162 -6.28 -10.64 -17.81
C PRO A 162 -5.91 -9.16 -17.66
N ALA A 163 -6.71 -8.24 -18.22
CA ALA A 163 -6.50 -6.80 -18.08
C ALA A 163 -6.70 -6.32 -16.62
N ASP A 164 -7.70 -6.87 -15.91
CA ASP A 164 -7.94 -6.55 -14.50
C ASP A 164 -6.82 -7.11 -13.63
N PHE A 165 -6.35 -8.32 -13.91
CA PHE A 165 -5.20 -8.91 -13.23
C PHE A 165 -3.93 -8.05 -13.41
N GLN A 166 -3.65 -7.61 -14.64
CA GLN A 166 -2.52 -6.70 -14.90
C GLN A 166 -2.66 -5.36 -14.16
N THR A 167 -3.88 -4.83 -14.07
CA THR A 167 -4.14 -3.59 -13.32
C THR A 167 -3.84 -3.79 -11.82
N LEU A 168 -4.22 -4.94 -11.25
CA LEU A 168 -3.96 -5.26 -9.85
C LEU A 168 -2.47 -5.51 -9.58
N THR A 169 -1.75 -6.20 -10.47
CA THR A 169 -0.31 -6.41 -10.30
C THR A 169 0.46 -5.09 -10.41
N ALA A 170 0.03 -4.19 -11.31
CA ALA A 170 0.57 -2.83 -11.40
C ALA A 170 0.34 -2.02 -10.11
N LEU A 171 -0.88 -2.07 -9.54
CA LEU A 171 -1.17 -1.45 -8.25
C LEU A 171 -0.27 -2.01 -7.15
N ALA A 172 -0.17 -3.34 -7.05
CA ALA A 172 0.59 -3.97 -5.99
C ALA A 172 2.10 -3.66 -6.10
N ALA A 173 2.64 -3.63 -7.32
CA ALA A 173 4.02 -3.22 -7.59
C ALA A 173 4.25 -1.76 -7.18
N TYR A 174 3.29 -0.87 -7.48
CA TYR A 174 3.37 0.52 -7.06
C TYR A 174 3.32 0.68 -5.54
N VAL A 175 2.44 -0.03 -4.84
CA VAL A 175 2.39 -0.02 -3.38
C VAL A 175 3.72 -0.49 -2.78
N GLN A 176 4.33 -1.54 -3.35
CA GLN A 176 5.64 -2.02 -2.89
C GLN A 176 6.75 -0.97 -3.13
N GLU A 177 6.74 -0.27 -4.26
CA GLU A 177 7.65 0.85 -4.51
C GLU A 177 7.48 1.96 -3.45
N LEU A 178 6.24 2.37 -3.19
CA LEU A 178 5.93 3.38 -2.17
C LEU A 178 6.35 2.96 -0.77
N GLN A 179 6.31 1.66 -0.45
CA GLN A 179 6.78 1.16 0.84
C GLN A 179 8.29 1.27 1.03
N LEU A 180 9.04 1.19 -0.06
CA LEU A 180 10.50 1.29 -0.03
C LEU A 180 10.94 2.75 -0.02
N SER A 181 10.28 3.61 -0.80
CA SER A 181 10.71 4.99 -1.02
C SER A 181 9.99 6.04 -0.17
N ALA A 182 8.73 5.79 0.18
CA ALA A 182 7.82 6.83 0.68
C ALA A 182 7.06 6.47 1.97
N SER A 183 7.32 5.29 2.55
CA SER A 183 6.55 4.78 3.71
C SER A 183 6.52 5.77 4.88
N ALA A 184 7.64 6.45 5.13
CA ALA A 184 7.81 7.49 6.13
C ALA A 184 6.81 8.64 5.93
N LEU A 185 6.90 9.27 4.76
CA LEU A 185 6.10 10.42 4.37
C LEU A 185 4.61 10.08 4.32
N LEU A 186 4.26 8.90 3.81
CA LEU A 186 2.87 8.45 3.81
C LEU A 186 2.34 8.23 5.24
N SER A 187 3.17 7.70 6.14
CA SER A 187 2.78 7.49 7.54
C SER A 187 2.55 8.80 8.29
N SER A 188 3.36 9.84 8.05
CA SER A 188 3.15 11.17 8.65
C SER A 188 1.84 11.82 8.19
N MET A 189 1.34 11.45 7.00
CA MET A 189 0.03 11.84 6.49
C MET A 189 -1.13 10.96 6.97
N GLY A 190 -0.85 9.99 7.85
CA GLY A 190 -1.82 9.04 8.40
C GLY A 190 -2.15 7.88 7.47
N PHE A 191 -1.30 7.57 6.49
CA PHE A 191 -1.46 6.43 5.59
C PHE A 191 -0.43 5.34 5.90
N VAL A 192 -0.91 4.15 6.24
CA VAL A 192 -0.04 2.99 6.48
C VAL A 192 -0.24 1.98 5.35
N LEU A 193 0.85 1.69 4.62
CA LEU A 193 0.80 0.72 3.52
C LEU A 193 1.02 -0.71 4.05
N PRO A 194 0.19 -1.70 3.66
CA PRO A 194 0.34 -3.09 4.09
C PRO A 194 1.52 -3.74 3.35
N PRO A 195 2.45 -4.46 4.03
CA PRO A 195 3.62 -5.06 3.38
C PRO A 195 3.17 -6.17 2.41
N LEU A 196 2.98 -5.83 1.13
CA LEU A 196 2.36 -6.74 0.16
C LEU A 196 3.24 -7.95 -0.16
N GLY A 197 4.55 -7.73 -0.27
CA GLY A 197 5.54 -8.77 -0.51
C GLY A 197 5.23 -9.60 -1.76
N LEU A 198 5.28 -8.96 -2.93
CA LEU A 198 5.03 -9.63 -4.21
C LEU A 198 6.19 -10.55 -4.60
N ALA A 199 5.90 -11.86 -4.73
CA ALA A 199 6.91 -12.84 -5.14
C ALA A 199 7.45 -12.55 -6.55
N ASP A 200 6.59 -12.07 -7.44
CA ASP A 200 6.86 -11.76 -8.84
C ASP A 200 5.79 -10.81 -9.40
N SER A 201 5.88 -10.48 -10.69
CA SER A 201 4.89 -9.65 -11.41
C SER A 201 3.68 -10.45 -11.94
N SER A 202 3.59 -11.74 -11.60
CA SER A 202 2.60 -12.69 -12.11
C SER A 202 1.70 -13.28 -11.02
N SER A 203 1.79 -12.77 -9.80
CA SER A 203 1.02 -13.24 -8.65
C SER A 203 0.51 -12.07 -7.81
N LEU A 204 -0.61 -12.31 -7.13
CA LEU A 204 -1.25 -11.35 -6.23
C LEU A 204 -1.38 -11.92 -4.82
N PRO A 205 -1.18 -11.10 -3.78
CA PRO A 205 -1.45 -11.50 -2.41
C PRO A 205 -2.96 -11.67 -2.22
N ILE A 206 -3.41 -12.90 -1.95
CA ILE A 206 -4.79 -13.19 -1.59
C ILE A 206 -4.95 -13.37 -0.08
N ARG A 207 -3.85 -13.50 0.65
CA ARG A 207 -3.79 -13.39 2.11
C ARG A 207 -2.53 -12.66 2.53
N LEU A 208 -2.63 -11.87 3.59
CA LEU A 208 -1.53 -11.10 4.13
C LEU A 208 -1.63 -11.08 5.65
N GLU A 209 -0.50 -11.31 6.33
CA GLU A 209 -0.44 -11.36 7.78
C GLU A 209 0.84 -10.66 8.26
N LYS A 210 0.71 -9.62 9.10
CA LYS A 210 1.88 -9.00 9.74
C LYS A 210 2.43 -9.92 10.82
N ALA A 211 3.76 -9.95 10.95
CA ALA A 211 4.43 -10.76 11.96
C ALA A 211 4.03 -10.38 13.41
N SER A 212 3.64 -9.12 13.62
CA SER A 212 3.12 -8.63 14.91
C SER A 212 1.74 -9.18 15.27
N GLY A 213 1.03 -9.82 14.33
CA GLY A 213 -0.38 -10.21 14.50
C GLY A 213 -1.37 -9.04 14.50
N THR A 214 -0.89 -7.79 14.41
CA THR A 214 -1.74 -6.60 14.48
C THR A 214 -2.52 -6.33 13.19
N PHE A 215 -2.14 -6.95 12.07
CA PHE A 215 -2.87 -6.80 10.82
C PHE A 215 -2.97 -8.11 10.08
N SER A 216 -4.14 -8.39 9.53
CA SER A 216 -4.33 -9.41 8.51
C SER A 216 -5.35 -8.97 7.46
N ALA A 217 -5.22 -9.50 6.25
CA ALA A 217 -6.16 -9.34 5.16
C ALA A 217 -6.32 -10.68 4.45
N THR A 218 -7.54 -11.12 4.20
CA THR A 218 -7.85 -12.41 3.56
C THR A 218 -8.94 -12.21 2.52
N LEU A 219 -8.64 -12.58 1.27
CA LEU A 219 -9.62 -12.63 0.19
C LEU A 219 -10.71 -13.66 0.56
N THR A 220 -11.97 -13.22 0.49
CA THR A 220 -13.12 -14.07 0.81
C THR A 220 -14.04 -14.28 -0.38
N ALA A 221 -14.05 -13.38 -1.36
CA ALA A 221 -14.81 -13.56 -2.60
C ALA A 221 -14.17 -12.85 -3.79
N VAL A 222 -14.40 -13.41 -4.98
CA VAL A 222 -14.09 -12.84 -6.30
C VAL A 222 -15.38 -12.87 -7.11
N ASP A 223 -15.93 -11.71 -7.40
CA ASP A 223 -17.16 -11.55 -8.17
C ASP A 223 -16.88 -10.89 -9.52
N ARG A 224 -17.68 -11.25 -10.51
CA ARG A 224 -17.80 -10.50 -11.76
C ARG A 224 -19.14 -9.77 -11.76
N LEU A 225 -19.11 -8.47 -11.99
CA LEU A 225 -20.30 -7.65 -12.15
C LEU A 225 -20.51 -7.43 -13.64
N ASP A 226 -21.72 -7.72 -14.14
CA ASP A 226 -22.10 -7.56 -15.54
C ASP A 226 -22.36 -6.10 -15.94
N VAL A 227 -21.63 -5.18 -15.32
CA VAL A 227 -21.65 -3.73 -15.56
C VAL A 227 -20.22 -3.21 -15.62
N SER A 228 -19.95 -2.24 -16.47
CA SER A 228 -18.73 -1.43 -16.41
C SER A 228 -18.97 -0.28 -15.45
N LEU A 229 -18.10 -0.14 -14.44
CA LEU A 229 -18.18 0.95 -13.47
C LEU A 229 -17.19 2.05 -13.84
N ARG A 230 -17.68 3.28 -13.99
CA ARG A 230 -16.81 4.45 -14.14
C ARG A 230 -16.20 4.83 -12.79
N LEU A 231 -14.99 4.35 -12.54
CA LEU A 231 -14.24 4.68 -11.33
C LEU A 231 -13.60 6.07 -11.44
N MET A 232 -14.38 7.13 -11.20
CA MET A 232 -13.92 8.53 -11.26
C MET A 232 -13.62 9.13 -9.89
N VAL A 233 -12.74 10.14 -9.85
CA VAL A 233 -12.54 11.00 -8.67
C VAL A 233 -13.86 11.76 -8.40
N PRO A 234 -14.32 11.88 -7.14
CA PRO A 234 -15.52 12.63 -6.81
C PRO A 234 -15.40 14.12 -7.19
N GLN A 235 -16.46 14.69 -7.75
CA GLN A 235 -16.52 16.12 -8.07
C GLN A 235 -16.80 16.97 -6.82
N GLY A 236 -16.27 18.20 -6.81
CA GLY A 236 -16.51 19.17 -5.72
C GLY A 236 -15.70 18.92 -4.44
N TYR A 237 -14.69 18.04 -4.50
CA TYR A 237 -13.79 17.76 -3.38
C TYR A 237 -12.60 18.71 -3.43
N ARG A 238 -12.14 19.17 -2.27
CA ARG A 238 -10.95 20.03 -2.16
C ARG A 238 -9.70 19.19 -2.34
N ILE A 239 -8.80 19.64 -3.21
CA ILE A 239 -7.49 19.00 -3.41
C ILE A 239 -6.55 19.41 -2.28
N ILE A 240 -5.97 18.41 -1.61
CA ILE A 240 -4.94 18.57 -0.60
C ILE A 240 -3.61 18.10 -1.22
N GLY A 241 -2.64 19.01 -1.30
CA GLY A 241 -1.30 18.69 -1.77
C GLY A 241 -0.55 17.77 -0.79
N LEU A 242 0.51 17.14 -1.30
CA LEU A 242 1.53 16.54 -0.43
C LEU A 242 2.24 17.67 0.34
N PRO A 243 2.57 17.51 1.63
CA PRO A 243 3.35 18.50 2.37
C PRO A 243 4.71 18.73 1.70
N GLY A 244 5.09 20.00 1.49
CA GLY A 244 6.33 20.39 0.81
C GLY A 244 6.17 20.77 -0.67
N GLY A 245 4.93 20.94 -1.15
CA GLY A 245 4.60 21.55 -2.45
C GLY A 245 3.68 22.76 -2.31
#